data_AF-K1PQS4-F1
#
_entry.id   AF-K1PQS4-F1
#
_cell.length_a   1.000
_cell.length_b   1.000
_cell.length_c   1.000
_cell.angle_alpha   90.00
_cell.angle_beta   90.00
_cell.angle_gamma   90.00
#
_symmetry.space_group_name_H-M   'P 1'
#
loop_
_entity.id
_entity.type
_entity.pdbx_description
1 polymer ?
#
loop_
_entity_poly.entity_id
_entity_poly.type
_entity_poly.pdbx_seq_one_letter_code
_entity_poly.pdbx_strand_id
1 'polypeptide(L)'
;MVYGAVHGTMPPGIMSYWTREGTLLPGHRNEGVIVIEYDIPDGIQTEEHPHPGKPFKGASRTAYLPNSEKGQKCLRLLQKAFDRKLTFTVGRSRTTGRDDCVTWNDIHHKTNVQGGPQRFGYPDPGYLDRLETELKERGVTED
;
A
#
# COMPACT_ATOMS: atom_id res chain seq x y z
N MET A 1 7.68 6.23 25.63
CA MET A 1 6.47 5.37 25.50
C MET A 1 5.39 6.23 24.88
N VAL A 2 5.10 6.04 23.60
CA VAL A 2 3.99 6.73 22.92
C VAL A 2 2.80 5.79 23.04
N TYR A 3 1.86 6.10 23.94
CA TYR A 3 0.63 5.34 24.11
C TYR A 3 -0.44 5.90 23.16
N GLY A 4 -0.66 5.20 22.06
CA GLY A 4 -1.69 5.48 21.05
C GLY A 4 -1.34 4.77 19.74
N ALA A 5 -2.30 4.09 19.11
CA ALA A 5 -2.08 3.53 17.78
C ALA A 5 -1.73 4.67 16.82
N VAL A 6 -0.61 4.55 16.08
CA VAL A 6 -0.22 5.56 15.10
C VAL A 6 -1.29 5.58 14.01
N HIS A 7 -1.93 6.73 13.83
CA HIS A 7 -2.86 7.00 12.73
C HIS A 7 -2.18 7.94 11.73
N GLY A 8 -2.32 7.64 10.45
CA GLY A 8 -1.80 8.47 9.37
C GLY A 8 -2.84 9.45 8.81
N THR A 9 -2.44 10.16 7.76
CA THR A 9 -3.18 11.26 7.13
C THR A 9 -3.75 10.85 5.78
N MET A 10 -4.04 9.57 5.57
CA MET A 10 -4.70 9.09 4.35
C MET A 10 -6.13 9.66 4.25
N PRO A 11 -6.52 10.25 3.10
CA PRO A 11 -7.91 10.62 2.85
C PRO A 11 -8.86 9.41 2.81
N PRO A 12 -10.18 9.58 3.00
CA PRO A 12 -11.14 8.50 2.84
C PRO A 12 -11.05 7.83 1.46
N GLY A 13 -11.15 6.51 1.44
CA GLY A 13 -11.12 5.72 0.21
C GLY A 13 -11.52 4.27 0.48
N ILE A 14 -11.38 3.44 -0.55
CA ILE A 14 -11.75 2.02 -0.53
C ILE A 14 -10.50 1.18 -0.78
N MET A 15 -10.34 0.12 0.00
CA MET A 15 -9.42 -0.98 -0.26
C MET A 15 -10.26 -2.24 -0.52
N SER A 16 -10.05 -2.89 -1.65
CA SER A 16 -10.68 -4.18 -1.98
C SER A 16 -9.62 -5.18 -2.43
N TYR A 17 -9.94 -6.47 -2.38
CA TYR A 17 -9.03 -7.49 -2.87
C TYR A 17 -9.78 -8.71 -3.37
N TRP A 18 -9.14 -9.47 -4.25
CA TRP A 18 -9.60 -10.79 -4.68
C TRP A 18 -8.39 -11.67 -5.04
N THR A 19 -8.63 -12.97 -5.16
CA THR A 19 -7.61 -13.93 -5.60
C THR A 19 -7.83 -14.31 -7.07
N ARG A 20 -6.72 -14.50 -7.80
CA ARG A 20 -6.72 -14.98 -9.17
C ARG A 20 -5.80 -16.19 -9.29
N GLU A 21 -6.41 -17.32 -9.64
CA GLU A 21 -5.68 -18.54 -9.97
C GLU A 21 -5.08 -18.47 -11.38
N GLY A 22 -3.99 -19.19 -11.62
CA GLY A 22 -3.34 -19.30 -12.94
C GLY A 22 -2.44 -18.11 -13.35
N THR A 23 -2.41 -17.03 -12.57
CA THR A 23 -1.30 -16.05 -12.66
C THR A 23 -0.19 -16.49 -11.72
N LEU A 24 1.03 -16.57 -12.22
CA LEU A 24 2.20 -16.88 -11.40
C LEU A 24 3.07 -15.64 -11.26
N LEU A 25 3.34 -15.23 -10.02
CA LEU A 25 4.37 -14.23 -9.77
C LEU A 25 5.73 -14.93 -9.87
N PRO A 26 6.68 -14.39 -10.66
CA PRO A 26 8.03 -14.94 -10.70
C PRO A 26 8.60 -15.09 -9.27
N GLY A 27 9.08 -16.29 -8.94
CA GLY A 27 9.57 -16.63 -7.58
C GLY A 27 8.54 -17.30 -6.67
N HIS A 28 7.25 -17.31 -7.05
CA HIS A 28 6.15 -17.90 -6.30
C HIS A 28 5.45 -18.96 -7.16
N ARG A 29 5.99 -20.19 -7.17
CA ARG A 29 5.46 -21.29 -7.99
C ARG A 29 4.31 -21.98 -7.26
N ASN A 30 3.24 -22.30 -7.98
CA ASN A 30 2.04 -23.00 -7.48
C ASN A 30 1.19 -22.20 -6.48
N GLU A 31 1.42 -20.89 -6.39
CA GLU A 31 0.62 -19.97 -5.57
C GLU A 31 -0.20 -19.09 -6.53
N GLY A 32 -1.47 -18.86 -6.21
CA GLY A 32 -2.29 -17.85 -6.91
C GLY A 32 -1.76 -16.43 -6.63
N VAL A 33 -2.49 -15.42 -7.09
CA VAL A 33 -2.17 -14.00 -6.81
C VAL A 33 -3.31 -13.35 -6.08
N ILE A 34 -2.99 -12.63 -5.01
CA ILE A 34 -3.89 -11.68 -4.37
C ILE A 34 -3.71 -10.36 -5.12
N VAL A 35 -4.80 -9.84 -5.68
CA VAL A 35 -4.86 -8.51 -6.27
C VAL A 35 -5.53 -7.59 -5.28
N ILE A 36 -4.89 -6.46 -5.00
CA ILE A 36 -5.39 -5.43 -4.09
C ILE A 36 -5.65 -4.18 -4.91
N GLU A 37 -6.84 -3.61 -4.78
CA GLU A 37 -7.20 -2.34 -5.38
C GLU A 37 -7.47 -1.29 -4.32
N TYR A 38 -6.86 -0.14 -4.52
CA TYR A 38 -7.09 1.07 -3.76
C TYR A 38 -7.75 2.10 -4.66
N ASP A 39 -8.80 2.73 -4.14
CA ASP A 39 -9.43 3.87 -4.78
C ASP A 39 -9.63 4.99 -3.76
N ILE A 40 -8.91 6.10 -3.95
CA ILE A 40 -9.05 7.32 -3.16
C ILE A 40 -9.49 8.41 -4.13
N PRO A 41 -10.72 8.94 -4.03
CA PRO A 41 -11.21 9.97 -4.93
C PRO A 41 -10.49 11.31 -4.71
N ASP A 42 -10.65 12.22 -5.66
CA ASP A 42 -10.32 13.64 -5.48
C ASP A 42 -11.06 14.20 -4.24
N GLY A 43 -10.46 15.18 -3.57
CA GLY A 43 -11.07 15.77 -2.38
C GLY A 43 -10.45 17.09 -1.97
N ILE A 44 -10.79 17.53 -0.76
CA ILE A 44 -10.26 18.74 -0.12
C ILE A 44 -9.35 18.35 1.04
N GLN A 45 -8.22 19.05 1.15
CA GLN A 45 -7.24 18.84 2.20
C GLN A 45 -7.79 19.28 3.56
N THR A 46 -7.70 18.40 4.56
CA THR A 46 -7.98 18.69 5.97
C THR A 46 -6.80 19.40 6.63
N GLU A 47 -6.96 19.78 7.90
CA GLU A 47 -5.88 20.34 8.75
C GLU A 47 -4.68 19.42 8.94
N GLU A 48 -4.82 18.11 8.64
CA GLU A 48 -3.75 17.11 8.74
C GLU A 48 -2.87 17.07 7.47
N HIS A 49 -3.25 17.79 6.42
CA HIS A 49 -2.55 17.78 5.13
C HIS A 49 -1.70 19.04 4.90
N PRO A 50 -0.77 19.04 3.94
CA PRO A 50 0.17 20.15 3.72
C PRO A 50 -0.48 21.51 3.44
N HIS A 51 -1.62 21.53 2.75
CA HIS A 51 -2.31 22.77 2.39
C HIS A 51 -3.82 22.68 2.69
N PRO A 52 -4.24 22.89 3.96
CA PRO A 52 -5.65 22.80 4.36
C PRO A 52 -6.56 23.69 3.49
N GLY A 53 -7.74 23.16 3.14
CA GLY A 53 -8.72 23.82 2.28
C GLY A 53 -8.42 23.79 0.78
N LYS A 54 -7.21 23.40 0.34
CA LYS A 54 -6.93 23.21 -1.10
C LYS A 54 -7.43 21.86 -1.61
N PRO A 55 -7.79 21.76 -2.90
CA PRO A 55 -8.08 20.47 -3.50
C PRO A 55 -6.82 19.61 -3.56
N PHE A 56 -6.99 18.28 -3.47
CA PHE A 56 -5.96 17.30 -3.83
C PHE A 56 -6.48 16.38 -4.94
N LYS A 57 -5.56 15.79 -5.69
CA LYS A 57 -5.86 14.74 -6.67
C LYS A 57 -5.77 13.35 -6.07
N GLY A 58 -6.83 12.57 -6.23
CA GLY A 58 -6.96 11.19 -5.80
C GLY A 58 -6.03 10.24 -6.55
N ALA A 59 -6.15 8.95 -6.24
CA ALA A 59 -5.41 7.90 -6.91
C ALA A 59 -6.17 6.58 -6.88
N SER A 60 -6.15 5.89 -8.02
CA SER A 60 -6.54 4.48 -8.12
C SER A 60 -5.28 3.65 -8.39
N ARG A 61 -5.04 2.61 -7.59
CA ARG A 61 -3.80 1.82 -7.66
C ARG A 61 -4.07 0.35 -7.43
N THR A 62 -3.37 -0.48 -8.20
CA THR A 62 -3.39 -1.94 -8.05
C THR A 62 -2.06 -2.41 -7.49
N ALA A 63 -2.11 -3.34 -6.53
CA ALA A 63 -0.96 -4.02 -5.97
C ALA A 63 -1.15 -5.55 -5.97
N TYR A 64 -0.05 -6.28 -5.87
CA TYR A 64 -0.02 -7.73 -5.97
C TYR A 64 0.75 -8.36 -4.81
N LEU A 65 0.20 -9.44 -4.26
CA LEU A 65 0.89 -10.36 -3.35
C LEU A 65 0.74 -11.80 -3.87
N PRO A 66 1.70 -12.69 -3.58
CA PRO A 66 1.47 -14.12 -3.78
C PRO A 66 0.35 -14.59 -2.85
N ASN A 67 -0.49 -15.51 -3.30
CA ASN A 67 -1.54 -16.15 -2.49
C ASN A 67 -0.95 -17.30 -1.65
N SER A 68 0.12 -17.01 -0.92
CA SER A 68 0.75 -17.91 0.04
C SER A 68 0.34 -17.56 1.47
N GLU A 69 0.69 -18.40 2.44
CA GLU A 69 0.45 -18.10 3.86
C GLU A 69 1.05 -16.74 4.27
N LYS A 70 2.29 -16.48 3.87
CA LYS A 70 2.97 -15.21 4.14
C LYS A 70 2.34 -14.04 3.38
N GLY A 71 1.92 -14.24 2.14
CA GLY A 71 1.21 -13.21 1.39
C GLY A 71 -0.16 -12.86 1.99
N GLN A 72 -0.91 -13.86 2.46
CA GLN A 72 -2.17 -13.67 3.20
C GLN A 72 -1.95 -12.93 4.53
N LYS A 73 -0.85 -13.22 5.23
CA LYS A 73 -0.44 -12.44 6.39
C LYS A 73 -0.17 -10.98 6.05
N CYS A 74 0.64 -10.72 5.02
CA CYS A 74 0.91 -9.36 4.55
C CYS A 74 -0.38 -8.62 4.14
N LEU A 75 -1.34 -9.30 3.50
CA LEU A 75 -2.65 -8.72 3.18
C LEU A 75 -3.38 -8.23 4.44
N ARG A 76 -3.48 -9.05 5.49
CA ARG A 76 -4.13 -8.66 6.76
C ARG A 76 -3.45 -7.45 7.40
N LEU A 77 -2.11 -7.40 7.37
CA LEU A 77 -1.37 -6.25 7.90
C LEU A 77 -1.59 -5.00 7.04
N LEU A 78 -1.65 -5.11 5.72
CA LEU A 78 -1.99 -3.99 4.83
C LEU A 78 -3.41 -3.48 5.06
N GLN A 79 -4.38 -4.36 5.34
CA GLN A 79 -5.73 -3.95 5.73
C GLN A 79 -5.70 -3.16 7.05
N LYS A 80 -5.01 -3.67 8.09
CA LYS A 80 -4.81 -2.93 9.36
C LYS A 80 -4.14 -1.57 9.13
N ALA A 81 -3.15 -1.49 8.24
CA ALA A 81 -2.49 -0.22 7.90
C ALA A 81 -3.42 0.75 7.18
N PHE A 82 -4.26 0.25 6.26
CA PHE A 82 -5.26 1.05 5.57
C PHE A 82 -6.32 1.60 6.53
N ASP A 83 -6.85 0.77 7.44
CA ASP A 83 -7.81 1.19 8.47
C ASP A 83 -7.23 2.26 9.40
N ARG A 84 -5.92 2.19 9.66
CA ARG A 84 -5.18 3.19 10.43
C ARG A 84 -4.70 4.39 9.60
N LYS A 85 -5.11 4.50 8.33
CA LYS A 85 -4.77 5.60 7.42
C LYS A 85 -3.28 5.74 7.12
N LEU A 86 -2.53 4.64 7.13
CA LEU A 86 -1.06 4.64 6.99
C LEU A 86 -0.57 4.35 5.57
N THR A 87 -1.41 3.85 4.67
CA THR A 87 -1.01 3.38 3.33
C THR A 87 -0.64 4.53 2.38
N PHE A 88 -1.41 5.60 2.42
CA PHE A 88 -1.23 6.79 1.58
C PHE A 88 -1.21 8.06 2.41
N THR A 89 -0.84 9.17 1.76
CA THR A 89 -0.94 10.52 2.29
C THR A 89 -1.16 11.51 1.14
N VAL A 90 -1.54 12.75 1.45
CA VAL A 90 -1.52 13.86 0.50
C VAL A 90 -0.16 14.53 0.54
N GLY A 91 0.48 14.64 -0.62
CA GLY A 91 1.78 15.32 -0.71
C GLY A 91 2.30 15.39 -2.14
N ARG A 92 3.63 15.41 -2.24
CA ARG A 92 4.33 15.47 -3.53
C ARG A 92 4.60 14.08 -4.07
N SER A 93 4.09 13.80 -5.27
CA SER A 93 4.41 12.58 -6.01
C SER A 93 5.91 12.55 -6.37
N ARG A 94 6.63 11.52 -5.92
CA ARG A 94 8.06 11.36 -6.19
C ARG A 94 8.34 11.09 -7.67
N THR A 95 7.41 10.49 -8.40
CA THR A 95 7.60 10.10 -9.81
C THR A 95 7.26 11.23 -10.77
N THR A 96 6.26 12.05 -10.47
CA THR A 96 5.78 13.11 -11.37
C THR A 96 6.13 14.51 -10.88
N GLY A 97 6.60 14.66 -9.64
CA GLY A 97 6.91 15.95 -9.02
C GLY A 97 5.70 16.81 -8.69
N ARG A 98 4.47 16.30 -8.89
CA ARG A 98 3.21 17.02 -8.66
C ARG A 98 2.90 17.08 -7.16
N ASP A 99 2.59 18.27 -6.66
CA ASP A 99 2.08 18.50 -5.31
C ASP A 99 0.57 18.24 -5.21
N ASP A 100 0.05 18.25 -3.99
CA ASP A 100 -1.39 18.13 -3.69
C ASP A 100 -2.02 16.88 -4.33
N CYS A 101 -1.38 15.72 -4.18
CA CYS A 101 -1.91 14.46 -4.69
C CYS A 101 -1.70 13.29 -3.74
N VAL A 102 -2.52 12.26 -3.89
CA VAL A 102 -2.42 11.01 -3.13
C VAL A 102 -1.17 10.24 -3.56
N THR A 103 -0.24 10.07 -2.61
CA THR A 103 1.01 9.35 -2.79
C THR A 103 1.18 8.25 -1.73
N TRP A 104 2.01 7.25 -2.03
CA TRP A 104 2.40 6.22 -1.06
C TRP A 104 3.06 6.85 0.18
N ASN A 105 2.81 6.28 1.35
CA ASN A 105 3.34 6.76 2.63
C ASN A 105 4.44 5.81 3.19
N ASP A 106 5.43 5.54 2.33
CA ASP A 106 6.57 4.64 2.51
C ASP A 106 6.24 3.20 3.01
N ILE A 107 5.08 2.67 2.60
CA ILE A 107 4.79 1.23 2.62
C ILE A 107 4.87 0.73 1.17
N HIS A 108 5.90 -0.06 0.85
CA HIS A 108 6.17 -0.43 -0.53
C HIS A 108 5.22 -1.51 -1.04
N HIS A 109 4.54 -1.19 -2.13
CA HIS A 109 3.64 -2.10 -2.83
C HIS A 109 4.26 -2.60 -4.14
N LYS A 110 3.98 -3.86 -4.49
CA LYS A 110 4.27 -4.38 -5.82
C LYS A 110 3.15 -4.00 -6.77
N THR A 111 3.39 -3.00 -7.61
CA THR A 111 2.42 -2.50 -8.60
C THR A 111 2.58 -3.15 -9.98
N ASN A 112 3.54 -4.07 -10.12
CA ASN A 112 3.74 -4.87 -11.32
C ASN A 112 3.89 -6.35 -10.95
N VAL A 113 3.42 -7.25 -11.80
CA VAL A 113 3.60 -8.69 -11.63
C VAL A 113 4.96 -9.19 -12.14
N GLN A 114 5.70 -8.36 -12.88
CA GLN A 114 7.00 -8.69 -13.48
C GLN A 114 7.98 -7.51 -13.40
N GLY A 115 9.22 -7.72 -13.87
CA GLY A 115 10.23 -6.66 -13.99
C GLY A 115 11.09 -6.44 -12.75
N GLY A 116 10.94 -7.29 -11.72
CA GLY A 116 11.73 -7.27 -10.50
C GLY A 116 11.58 -5.97 -9.68
N PRO A 117 12.44 -5.78 -8.66
CA PRO A 117 12.33 -4.66 -7.73
C PRO A 117 12.38 -3.29 -8.42
N GLN A 118 13.18 -3.16 -9.50
CA GLN A 118 13.35 -1.92 -10.25
C GLN A 118 12.07 -1.42 -10.93
N ARG A 119 11.13 -2.33 -11.20
CA ARG A 119 9.81 -2.00 -11.78
C ARG A 119 8.68 -2.19 -10.79
N PHE A 120 8.99 -2.18 -9.49
CA PHE A 120 8.02 -2.44 -8.43
C PHE A 120 7.27 -3.77 -8.64
N GLY A 121 7.97 -4.79 -9.14
CA GLY A 121 7.38 -6.10 -9.42
C GLY A 121 8.23 -7.27 -8.95
N TYR A 122 7.92 -8.43 -9.54
CA TYR A 122 8.52 -9.73 -9.21
C TYR A 122 9.47 -10.21 -10.32
N PRO A 123 10.46 -11.07 -10.03
CA PRO A 123 10.74 -11.69 -8.73
C PRO A 123 11.40 -10.71 -7.76
N ASP A 124 11.08 -10.85 -6.47
CA ASP A 124 11.74 -10.12 -5.38
C ASP A 124 11.69 -10.95 -4.09
N PRO A 125 12.68 -11.85 -3.87
CA PRO A 125 12.63 -12.83 -2.80
C PRO A 125 12.50 -12.25 -1.39
N GLY A 126 13.01 -11.04 -1.15
CA GLY A 126 12.97 -10.40 0.16
C GLY A 126 11.81 -9.42 0.36
N TYR A 127 10.88 -9.32 -0.60
CA TYR A 127 9.83 -8.32 -0.55
C TYR A 127 8.90 -8.48 0.65
N LEU A 128 8.38 -9.70 0.89
CA LEU A 128 7.43 -9.92 1.97
C LEU A 128 8.04 -9.65 3.35
N ASP A 129 9.31 -10.02 3.57
CA ASP A 129 10.03 -9.69 4.80
C ASP A 129 10.17 -8.18 5.01
N ARG A 130 10.59 -7.45 3.96
CA ARG A 130 10.69 -5.99 4.04
C ARG A 130 9.34 -5.34 4.29
N LEU A 131 8.28 -5.83 3.65
CA LEU A 131 6.93 -5.31 3.86
C LEU A 131 6.48 -5.50 5.33
N GLU A 132 6.71 -6.66 5.92
CA GLU A 132 6.44 -6.89 7.34
C GLU A 132 7.24 -5.95 8.24
N THR A 133 8.53 -5.73 7.95
CA THR A 133 9.36 -4.77 8.68
C THR A 133 8.83 -3.34 8.57
N GLU A 134 8.50 -2.86 7.37
CA GLU A 134 7.97 -1.51 7.14
C GLU A 134 6.64 -1.27 7.85
N LEU A 135 5.79 -2.30 7.92
CA LEU A 135 4.51 -2.28 8.64
C LEU A 135 4.73 -2.27 10.16
N LYS A 136 5.63 -3.11 10.65
CA LYS A 136 6.00 -3.17 12.08
C LYS A 136 6.60 -1.85 12.58
N GLU A 137 7.45 -1.20 11.78
CA GLU A 137 8.01 0.12 12.09
C GLU A 137 6.94 1.21 12.24
N ARG A 138 5.76 1.00 11.64
CA ARG A 138 4.57 1.86 11.79
C ARG A 138 3.61 1.39 12.88
N GLY A 139 4.02 0.41 13.68
CA GLY A 139 3.19 -0.16 14.74
C GLY A 139 2.06 -1.06 14.24
N VAL A 140 2.14 -1.58 13.01
CA VAL A 140 1.16 -2.52 12.45
C VAL A 140 1.68 -3.95 12.58
N THR A 141 1.09 -4.71 13.50
CA THR A 141 1.46 -6.10 13.85
C THR A 141 0.23 -7.03 13.85
N GLU A 142 0.45 -8.33 13.99
CA GLU A 142 -0.61 -9.35 13.90
C GLU A 142 -1.58 -9.38 15.09
N ASP A 143 -1.30 -8.67 16.19
CA ASP A 143 -2.09 -8.57 17.44
C ASP A 143 -3.59 -8.85 17.33
#